data_AF-G7NU33-F1
#
_entry.id   AF-G7NU33-F1
#
_cell.length_a   1.000
_cell.length_b   1.000
_cell.length_c   1.000
_cell.angle_alpha   90.00
_cell.angle_beta   90.00
_cell.angle_gamma   90.00
#
_symmetry.space_group_name_H-M   'P 1'
#
loop_
_entity.id
_entity.type
_entity.pdbx_description
1 polymer ?
#
loop_
_entity_poly.entity_id
_entity_poly.type
_entity_poly.pdbx_seq_one_letter_code
_entity_poly.pdbx_strand_id
1 'polypeptide(L)'
;MVVGKNKCLTKGGKKGAKKKVVDPFSKKDCYDVKAPAMFNIRNIGRTLITRTQGTKIISDGLKGHMFEVSQADLQNDEVVFRKFKMITEDVQGKNCLTNFYGMDLTHDKMCSMVKKWQTMIETHVDVKTNDGYLFNLFCVGFTKKYNNQIRKTSYIQHQQLRQIPKKIWKS
;
A
#
# COMPACT_ATOMS: atom_id res chain seq x y z
N MET A 1 32.75 -72.62 -16.85
CA MET A 1 32.52 -72.03 -15.51
C MET A 1 33.74 -71.20 -15.15
N VAL A 2 33.61 -69.88 -15.09
CA VAL A 2 34.52 -68.98 -14.37
C VAL A 2 33.66 -68.01 -13.55
N VAL A 3 34.05 -67.93 -12.30
CA VAL A 3 33.43 -67.32 -11.14
C VAL A 3 33.69 -65.81 -11.14
N GLY A 4 32.73 -64.99 -10.66
CA GLY A 4 33.09 -63.75 -9.96
C GLY A 4 32.34 -62.49 -10.35
N LYS A 5 31.17 -62.30 -9.74
CA LYS A 5 30.40 -61.05 -9.61
C LYS A 5 31.23 -59.80 -9.28
N ASN A 6 30.91 -58.71 -9.98
CA ASN A 6 31.03 -57.28 -9.65
C ASN A 6 31.73 -56.86 -8.34
N LYS A 7 32.83 -56.10 -8.48
CA LYS A 7 33.19 -55.02 -7.55
C LYS A 7 33.06 -53.68 -8.25
N CYS A 8 31.88 -53.10 -8.11
CA CYS A 8 31.69 -51.65 -8.10
C CYS A 8 32.70 -51.04 -7.11
N LEU A 9 33.42 -49.98 -7.50
CA LEU A 9 33.85 -48.85 -6.67
C LEU A 9 34.89 -47.97 -7.39
N THR A 10 34.42 -47.08 -8.27
CA THR A 10 34.93 -45.70 -8.33
C THR A 10 33.75 -44.77 -8.60
N LYS A 11 32.87 -44.62 -7.60
CA LYS A 11 32.11 -43.36 -7.42
C LYS A 11 33.11 -42.26 -7.03
N GLY A 12 33.96 -41.86 -7.98
CA GLY A 12 34.92 -40.78 -7.84
C GLY A 12 34.51 -39.63 -8.73
N GLY A 13 34.02 -38.54 -8.11
CA GLY A 13 34.16 -37.22 -8.73
C GLY A 13 32.99 -36.68 -9.55
N LYS A 14 31.79 -36.64 -8.96
CA LYS A 14 30.91 -35.45 -9.03
C LYS A 14 29.88 -35.56 -7.90
N LYS A 15 30.37 -35.53 -6.66
CA LYS A 15 29.56 -35.05 -5.53
C LYS A 15 29.09 -33.68 -5.98
N GLY A 16 27.80 -33.59 -6.32
CA GLY A 16 27.17 -32.37 -6.81
C GLY A 16 27.69 -31.21 -5.98
N ALA A 17 28.25 -30.21 -6.66
CA ALA A 17 28.84 -29.05 -6.04
C ALA A 17 27.88 -28.60 -4.94
N LYS A 18 28.26 -28.81 -3.66
CA LYS A 18 27.49 -28.30 -2.54
C LYS A 18 27.42 -26.81 -2.82
N LYS A 19 26.25 -26.32 -3.28
CA LYS A 19 25.99 -24.90 -3.41
C LYS A 19 26.45 -24.33 -2.07
N LYS A 20 27.47 -23.47 -2.08
CA LYS A 20 27.88 -22.77 -0.86
C LYS A 20 26.59 -22.24 -0.27
N VAL A 21 26.32 -22.60 0.99
CA VAL A 21 25.18 -22.05 1.72
C VAL A 21 25.52 -20.59 1.93
N VAL A 22 25.15 -19.77 0.96
CA VAL A 22 25.35 -18.32 0.97
C VAL A 22 24.07 -17.73 1.52
N ASP A 23 24.22 -16.87 2.53
CA ASP A 23 23.10 -16.13 3.10
C ASP A 23 22.33 -15.39 2.00
N PRO A 24 21.00 -15.62 1.88
CA PRO A 24 20.16 -14.91 0.93
C PRO A 24 20.21 -13.38 1.06
N PHE A 25 20.47 -12.83 2.26
CA PHE A 25 20.54 -11.37 2.45
C PHE A 25 21.81 -10.73 1.88
N SER A 26 22.92 -11.46 1.81
CA SER A 26 24.16 -10.98 1.17
C SER A 26 24.00 -10.63 -0.32
N LYS A 27 22.91 -11.07 -0.95
CA LYS A 27 22.56 -10.78 -2.34
C LYS A 27 21.58 -9.62 -2.50
N LYS A 28 21.16 -8.98 -1.41
CA LYS A 28 20.21 -7.86 -1.44
C LYS A 28 20.93 -6.53 -1.33
N ASP A 29 20.46 -5.55 -2.09
CA ASP A 29 20.85 -4.15 -1.98
C ASP A 29 19.71 -3.32 -1.43
N CYS A 30 20.08 -2.23 -0.77
CA CYS A 30 19.15 -1.32 -0.09
C CYS A 30 18.97 -0.04 -0.91
N TYR A 31 17.72 0.33 -1.14
CA TYR A 31 17.31 1.51 -1.92
C TYR A 31 16.51 2.45 -1.02
N ASP A 32 16.69 3.76 -1.16
CA ASP A 32 15.94 4.77 -0.42
C ASP A 32 14.63 5.07 -1.17
N VAL A 33 13.49 4.98 -0.49
CA VAL A 33 12.17 5.30 -1.04
C VAL A 33 11.86 6.77 -0.80
N LYS A 34 11.59 7.48 -1.90
CA LYS A 34 11.33 8.92 -1.88
C LYS A 34 9.88 9.25 -2.22
N ALA A 35 9.25 10.03 -1.35
CA ALA A 35 7.92 10.55 -1.57
C ALA A 35 7.89 11.66 -2.65
N PRO A 36 6.73 11.88 -3.30
CA PRO A 36 6.49 13.02 -4.19
C PRO A 36 6.81 14.36 -3.53
N ALA A 37 7.07 15.37 -4.36
CA ALA A 37 7.39 16.74 -3.89
C ALA A 37 6.23 17.45 -3.17
N MET A 38 5.02 16.87 -3.18
CA MET A 38 3.85 17.40 -2.48
C MET A 38 3.95 17.30 -0.96
N PHE A 39 4.83 16.44 -0.44
CA PHE A 39 5.01 16.22 1.00
C PHE A 39 6.28 16.89 1.51
N ASN A 40 6.23 17.39 2.75
CA ASN A 40 7.39 18.03 3.40
C ASN A 40 8.53 17.02 3.63
N ILE A 41 8.21 15.83 4.16
CA ILE A 41 9.18 14.76 4.38
C ILE A 41 9.21 13.87 3.15
N ARG A 42 10.33 13.93 2.43
CA ARG A 42 10.51 13.14 1.21
C ARG A 42 11.15 11.78 1.45
N ASN A 43 11.76 11.53 2.61
CA ASN A 43 12.41 10.27 2.89
C ASN A 43 11.48 9.37 3.70
N ILE A 44 10.89 8.36 3.06
CA ILE A 44 9.95 7.45 3.72
C ILE A 44 10.70 6.35 4.47
N GLY A 45 11.73 5.80 3.83
CA GLY A 45 12.46 4.66 4.37
C GLY A 45 13.30 3.97 3.32
N ARG A 46 13.61 2.69 3.57
CA ARG A 46 14.48 1.88 2.73
C ARG A 46 13.85 0.56 2.37
N THR A 47 14.12 0.09 1.16
CA THR A 47 13.63 -1.19 0.64
C THR A 47 14.77 -2.06 0.17
N LEU A 48 14.70 -3.33 0.53
CA LEU A 48 15.71 -4.33 0.19
C LEU A 48 15.24 -5.14 -1.00
N ILE A 49 16.02 -5.15 -2.08
CA ILE A 49 15.75 -6.00 -3.24
C ILE A 49 16.98 -6.78 -3.66
N THR A 50 16.75 -7.96 -4.26
CA THR A 50 17.83 -8.82 -4.75
C THR A 50 18.57 -8.16 -5.90
N ARG A 51 19.90 -8.23 -5.87
CA ARG A 51 20.77 -7.82 -6.97
C ARG A 51 20.37 -8.49 -8.28
N THR A 52 20.58 -7.77 -9.38
CA THR A 52 20.32 -8.27 -10.74
C THR A 52 21.07 -9.58 -10.95
N GLN A 53 20.32 -10.61 -11.35
CA GLN A 53 20.84 -11.94 -11.61
C GLN A 53 20.25 -12.43 -12.93
N GLY A 54 21.13 -12.60 -13.93
CA GLY A 54 20.72 -13.00 -15.28
C GLY A 54 19.74 -12.00 -15.87
N THR A 55 18.55 -12.47 -16.23
CA THR A 55 17.49 -11.68 -16.88
C THR A 55 16.62 -10.87 -15.91
N LYS A 56 16.74 -11.09 -14.59
CA LYS A 56 15.93 -10.36 -13.60
C LYS A 56 16.59 -9.04 -13.23
N ILE A 57 16.07 -7.94 -13.76
CA ILE A 57 16.57 -6.59 -13.53
C ILE A 57 15.99 -6.05 -12.22
N ILE A 58 16.81 -5.35 -11.43
CA ILE A 58 16.40 -4.76 -10.14
C ILE A 58 15.30 -3.72 -10.33
N SER A 59 15.43 -2.85 -11.34
CA SER A 59 14.49 -1.77 -11.60
C SER A 59 13.09 -2.28 -11.89
N ASP A 60 12.97 -3.36 -12.66
CA ASP A 60 11.69 -4.01 -12.95
C ASP A 60 11.10 -4.66 -11.68
N GLY A 61 11.96 -5.26 -10.86
CA GLY A 61 11.55 -5.81 -9.56
C GLY A 61 11.12 -4.75 -8.55
N LEU A 62 11.67 -3.52 -8.60
CA LEU A 62 11.31 -2.41 -7.70
C LEU A 62 10.08 -1.64 -8.17
N LYS A 63 9.89 -1.51 -9.49
CA LYS A 63 8.71 -0.85 -10.06
C LYS A 63 7.46 -1.64 -9.72
N GLY A 64 6.39 -0.92 -9.40
CA GLY A 64 5.13 -1.53 -8.96
C GLY A 64 5.09 -1.91 -7.47
N HIS A 65 6.19 -1.76 -6.71
CA HIS A 65 6.11 -1.88 -5.26
C HIS A 65 5.25 -0.78 -4.67
N MET A 66 4.34 -1.18 -3.80
CA MET A 66 3.38 -0.32 -3.14
C MET A 66 3.74 -0.16 -1.66
N PHE A 67 3.84 1.09 -1.21
CA PHE A 67 4.14 1.46 0.16
C PHE A 67 2.96 2.17 0.78
N GLU A 68 2.58 1.75 1.98
CA GLU A 68 1.55 2.40 2.78
C GLU A 68 2.24 3.17 3.92
N VAL A 69 1.98 4.47 4.00
CA VAL A 69 2.64 5.39 4.93
C VAL A 69 1.58 6.27 5.58
N SER A 70 1.75 6.58 6.87
CA SER A 70 0.85 7.52 7.56
C SER A 70 1.06 8.95 7.05
N GLN A 71 0.01 9.77 7.03
CA GLN A 71 0.12 11.19 6.74
C GLN A 71 1.03 11.92 7.73
N ALA A 72 1.01 11.50 9.00
CA ALA A 72 1.82 12.11 10.06
C ALA A 72 3.33 12.03 9.74
N ASP A 73 3.78 10.91 9.18
CA ASP A 73 5.19 10.71 8.83
C ASP A 73 5.62 11.51 7.59
N LEU A 74 4.67 11.98 6.78
CA LEU A 74 4.93 12.72 5.54
C LEU A 74 4.88 14.24 5.74
N GLN A 75 4.02 14.72 6.64
CA GLN A 75 3.74 16.16 6.80
C GLN A 75 4.04 16.70 8.22
N ASN A 76 4.34 15.84 9.19
CA ASN A 76 4.42 16.17 10.63
C ASN A 76 3.12 16.75 11.22
N ASP A 77 1.98 16.40 10.64
CA ASP A 77 0.66 16.79 11.16
C ASP A 77 0.17 15.82 12.26
N GLU A 78 -0.76 16.28 13.10
CA GLU A 78 -1.41 15.45 14.14
C GLU A 78 -2.35 14.36 13.57
N VAL A 79 -2.65 14.41 12.28
CA VAL A 79 -3.63 13.52 11.63
C VAL A 79 -3.00 12.17 11.29
N VAL A 80 -2.99 11.26 12.27
CA VAL A 80 -2.41 9.91 12.13
C VAL A 80 -3.33 8.92 11.39
N PHE A 81 -4.63 9.21 11.33
CA PHE A 81 -5.62 8.24 10.83
C PHE A 81 -5.71 8.13 9.31
N ARG A 82 -4.98 8.95 8.55
CA ARG A 82 -4.94 8.90 7.09
C ARG A 82 -3.68 8.19 6.64
N LYS A 83 -3.84 7.20 5.77
CA LYS A 83 -2.74 6.42 5.19
C LYS A 83 -2.70 6.66 3.69
N PHE A 84 -1.51 6.96 3.19
CA PHE A 84 -1.23 7.15 1.78
C PHE A 84 -0.60 5.89 1.22
N LYS A 85 -1.14 5.43 0.10
CA LYS A 85 -0.62 4.35 -0.72
C LYS A 85 0.16 4.98 -1.87
N MET A 86 1.43 4.65 -1.97
CA MET A 86 2.34 5.16 -2.99
C MET A 86 2.96 4.01 -3.77
N ILE A 87 3.02 4.14 -5.10
CA ILE A 87 3.59 3.14 -6.00
C ILE A 87 4.93 3.61 -6.54
N THR A 88 5.91 2.72 -6.64
CA THR A 88 7.20 3.03 -7.26
C THR A 88 7.07 3.01 -8.78
N GLU A 89 7.30 4.15 -9.42
CA GLU A 89 7.25 4.28 -10.88
C GLU A 89 8.65 4.22 -11.50
N ASP A 90 9.62 4.82 -10.83
CA ASP A 90 10.98 4.92 -11.36
C ASP A 90 12.07 4.73 -10.31
N VAL A 91 13.24 4.30 -10.78
CA VAL A 91 14.41 4.04 -9.94
C VAL A 91 15.59 4.82 -10.52
N GLN A 92 16.03 5.83 -9.78
CA GLN A 92 17.17 6.68 -10.14
C GLN A 92 18.35 6.38 -9.24
N GLY A 93 19.32 5.64 -9.77
CA GLY A 93 20.47 5.19 -8.99
C GLY A 93 20.02 4.34 -7.80
N LYS A 94 20.17 4.86 -6.57
CA LYS A 94 19.72 4.20 -5.32
C LYS A 94 18.39 4.73 -4.78
N ASN A 95 17.75 5.68 -5.47
CA ASN A 95 16.50 6.28 -5.05
C ASN A 95 15.33 5.69 -5.83
N CYS A 96 14.30 5.24 -5.13
CA CYS A 96 13.01 4.85 -5.70
C CYS A 96 12.07 6.06 -5.65
N LEU A 97 11.64 6.54 -6.81
CA LEU A 97 10.66 7.61 -6.92
C LEU A 97 9.26 7.01 -6.91
N THR A 98 8.45 7.47 -5.96
CA THR A 98 7.06 7.02 -5.83
C THR A 98 6.07 8.06 -6.32
N ASN A 99 4.93 7.59 -6.77
CA ASN A 99 3.76 8.39 -7.13
C ASN A 99 2.56 8.00 -6.24
N PHE A 100 1.57 8.87 -6.17
CA PHE A 100 0.33 8.63 -5.44
C PHE A 100 -0.51 7.55 -6.13
N TYR A 101 -0.90 6.53 -5.36
CA TYR A 101 -1.79 5.48 -5.84
C TYR A 101 -3.18 5.58 -5.20
N GLY A 102 -3.25 5.90 -3.91
CA GLY A 102 -4.52 6.02 -3.21
C GLY A 102 -4.39 6.50 -1.77
N MET A 103 -5.53 6.75 -1.14
CA MET A 103 -5.61 7.14 0.27
C MET A 103 -6.65 6.26 0.96
N ASP A 104 -6.36 5.90 2.21
CA ASP A 104 -7.21 5.05 3.03
C ASP A 104 -7.25 5.59 4.45
N LEU A 105 -8.31 5.25 5.19
CA LEU A 105 -8.39 5.54 6.62
C LEU A 105 -7.87 4.35 7.41
N THR A 106 -7.37 4.61 8.61
CA THR A 106 -7.06 3.54 9.56
C THR A 106 -8.35 2.88 10.05
N HIS A 107 -8.30 1.56 10.25
CA HIS A 107 -9.48 0.76 10.61
C HIS A 107 -10.07 1.19 11.97
N ASP A 108 -9.21 1.53 12.93
CA ASP A 108 -9.61 2.08 14.23
C ASP A 108 -10.45 3.35 14.08
N LYS A 109 -10.05 4.26 13.18
CA LYS A 109 -10.79 5.50 12.96
C LYS A 109 -12.14 5.23 12.32
N MET A 110 -12.19 4.37 11.31
CA MET A 110 -13.43 3.99 10.65
C MET A 110 -14.42 3.36 11.65
N CYS A 111 -13.96 2.38 12.44
CA CYS A 111 -14.79 1.74 13.48
C CYS A 111 -15.21 2.71 14.58
N SER A 112 -14.38 3.68 14.95
CA SER A 112 -14.68 4.68 15.98
C SER A 112 -15.79 5.67 15.57
N MET A 113 -15.89 5.98 14.27
CA MET A 113 -16.94 6.87 13.76
C MET A 113 -18.32 6.20 13.71
N VAL A 114 -18.36 4.89 13.52
CA VAL A 114 -19.61 4.11 13.47
C VAL A 114 -20.16 3.94 14.89
N LYS A 115 -21.25 4.65 15.18
CA LYS A 115 -21.97 4.59 16.46
C LYS A 115 -23.45 4.31 16.24
N LYS A 116 -24.12 3.78 17.28
CA LYS A 116 -25.58 3.62 17.30
C LYS A 116 -26.27 4.99 17.36
N TRP A 117 -27.56 5.02 16.99
CA TRP A 117 -28.44 6.19 17.11
C TRP A 117 -28.16 7.37 16.17
N GLN A 118 -27.35 7.15 15.15
CA GLN A 118 -27.08 8.07 14.04
C GLN A 118 -27.24 7.30 12.73
N THR A 119 -27.50 8.01 11.63
CA THR A 119 -27.55 7.42 10.29
C THR A 119 -26.17 7.52 9.66
N MET A 120 -25.72 6.43 9.04
CA MET A 120 -24.51 6.39 8.21
C MET A 120 -24.89 6.70 6.77
N ILE A 121 -24.13 7.57 6.12
CA ILE A 121 -24.32 8.02 4.74
C ILE A 121 -23.05 7.67 3.98
N GLU A 122 -23.16 6.74 3.04
CA GLU A 122 -22.04 6.31 2.20
C GLU A 122 -22.31 6.66 0.75
N THR A 123 -21.31 7.21 0.08
CA THR A 123 -21.41 7.63 -1.31
C THR A 123 -20.08 7.41 -2.02
N HIS A 124 -20.12 7.07 -3.30
CA HIS A 124 -18.94 6.91 -4.13
C HIS A 124 -19.17 7.55 -5.49
N VAL A 125 -18.10 8.08 -6.09
CA VAL A 125 -18.10 8.63 -7.44
C VAL A 125 -16.78 8.31 -8.12
N ASP A 126 -16.86 7.88 -9.37
CA ASP A 126 -15.71 7.74 -10.26
C ASP A 126 -15.41 9.10 -10.90
N VAL A 127 -14.22 9.63 -10.65
CA VAL A 127 -13.76 10.92 -11.16
C VAL A 127 -12.55 10.71 -12.06
N LYS A 128 -12.61 11.31 -13.24
CA LYS A 128 -11.46 11.40 -14.15
C LYS A 128 -10.78 12.75 -13.96
N THR A 129 -9.49 12.72 -13.66
CA THR A 129 -8.65 13.92 -13.62
C THR A 129 -8.30 14.40 -15.03
N ASN A 130 -7.90 15.66 -15.16
CA ASN A 130 -7.47 16.23 -16.45
C ASN A 130 -6.27 15.49 -17.05
N ASP A 131 -5.41 14.94 -16.19
CA ASP A 131 -4.19 14.22 -16.58
C ASP A 131 -4.47 12.76 -16.99
N GLY A 132 -5.74 12.33 -16.95
CA GLY A 132 -6.17 11.01 -17.42
C GLY A 132 -6.27 9.93 -16.35
N TYR A 133 -5.91 10.20 -15.11
CA TYR A 133 -6.11 9.24 -14.00
C TYR A 133 -7.60 9.12 -13.65
N LEU A 134 -8.04 7.88 -13.43
CA LEU A 134 -9.38 7.52 -12.96
C LEU A 134 -9.29 7.16 -11.48
N PHE A 135 -10.00 7.88 -10.63
CA PHE A 135 -10.10 7.61 -9.19
C PHE A 135 -11.53 7.29 -8.81
N ASN A 136 -11.70 6.31 -7.92
CA ASN A 136 -12.96 6.08 -7.23
C ASN A 136 -12.88 6.70 -5.84
N LEU A 137 -13.65 7.75 -5.60
CA LEU A 137 -13.66 8.49 -4.35
C LEU A 137 -14.82 8.01 -3.48
N PHE A 138 -14.51 7.63 -2.25
CA PHE A 138 -15.50 7.26 -1.24
C PHE A 138 -15.66 8.39 -0.23
N CYS A 139 -16.91 8.74 0.06
CA CYS A 139 -17.26 9.67 1.13
C CYS A 139 -18.21 8.99 2.11
N VAL A 140 -17.83 9.02 3.39
CA VAL A 140 -18.63 8.50 4.49
C VAL A 140 -18.94 9.65 5.45
N GLY A 141 -20.21 9.83 5.74
CA GLY A 141 -20.72 10.85 6.66
C GLY A 141 -21.65 10.24 7.70
N PHE A 142 -21.75 10.91 8.85
CA PHE A 142 -22.64 10.52 9.94
C PHE A 142 -23.51 11.70 10.34
N THR A 143 -24.72 11.40 10.80
CA THR A 143 -25.61 12.42 11.34
C THR A 143 -25.15 12.89 12.71
N LYS A 144 -25.14 14.20 12.91
CA LYS A 144 -24.73 14.81 14.18
C LYS A 144 -25.97 15.12 15.02
N LYS A 145 -25.96 14.71 16.28
CA LYS A 145 -26.95 15.13 17.26
C LYS A 145 -26.79 16.63 17.56
N TYR A 146 -27.89 17.37 17.55
CA TYR A 146 -27.87 18.80 17.93
C TYR A 146 -27.73 18.96 19.45
N ASN A 147 -27.03 19.99 19.92
CA ASN A 147 -26.69 20.15 21.34
C ASN A 147 -27.94 20.16 22.25
N ASN A 148 -29.04 20.77 21.81
CA ASN A 148 -30.28 20.89 22.59
C ASN A 148 -31.30 19.78 22.28
N GLN A 149 -30.89 18.70 21.60
CA GLN A 149 -31.80 17.63 21.20
C GLN A 149 -32.07 16.65 22.36
N ILE A 150 -33.33 16.60 22.79
CA ILE A 150 -33.78 15.68 23.86
C ILE A 150 -33.78 14.22 23.37
N ARG A 151 -34.19 13.99 22.12
CA ARG A 151 -34.22 12.64 21.52
C ARG A 151 -32.81 12.02 21.48
N LYS A 152 -32.72 10.75 21.85
CA LYS A 152 -31.46 9.98 21.77
C LYS A 152 -31.03 9.72 20.32
N THR A 153 -32.00 9.60 19.40
CA THR A 153 -31.76 9.26 18.00
C THR A 153 -31.68 10.49 17.11
N SER A 154 -30.76 10.44 16.15
CA SER A 154 -30.51 11.47 15.15
C SER A 154 -30.63 10.86 13.75
N TYR A 155 -31.78 10.29 13.44
CA TYR A 155 -32.02 9.66 12.13
C TYR A 155 -32.50 10.66 11.10
N ILE A 156 -32.03 10.48 9.87
CA ILE A 156 -32.45 11.26 8.70
C ILE A 156 -33.54 10.50 7.93
N GLN A 157 -34.50 11.24 7.37
CA GLN A 157 -35.53 10.66 6.51
C GLN A 157 -34.94 10.15 5.19
N HIS A 158 -35.52 9.09 4.62
CA HIS A 158 -35.01 8.48 3.38
C HIS A 158 -34.92 9.46 2.21
N GLN A 159 -35.87 10.41 2.10
CA GLN A 159 -35.84 11.44 1.06
C GLN A 159 -34.61 12.35 1.20
N GLN A 160 -34.26 12.75 2.41
CA GLN A 160 -33.08 13.56 2.71
C GLN A 160 -31.79 12.76 2.48
N LEU A 161 -31.78 11.47 2.84
CA LEU A 161 -30.66 10.56 2.58
C LEU A 161 -30.29 10.51 1.09
N ARG A 162 -31.27 10.55 0.19
CA ARG A 162 -31.05 10.57 -1.27
C ARG A 162 -30.58 11.93 -1.80
N GLN A 163 -30.88 13.01 -1.09
CA GLN A 163 -30.49 14.36 -1.50
C GLN A 163 -29.05 14.71 -1.10
N ILE A 164 -28.56 14.18 0.02
CA ILE A 164 -27.22 14.49 0.55
C ILE A 164 -26.10 14.07 -0.42
N PRO A 165 -26.07 12.85 -0.98
CA PRO A 165 -25.08 12.45 -1.98
C PRO A 165 -25.03 13.41 -3.17
N LYS A 166 -26.21 13.81 -3.66
CA LYS A 166 -26.32 14.77 -4.77
C LYS A 166 -25.77 16.14 -4.40
N LYS A 167 -25.74 16.52 -3.13
CA LYS A 167 -25.13 17.77 -2.66
C LYS A 167 -23.62 17.63 -2.47
N ILE A 168 -23.15 16.49 -1.97
CA ILE A 168 -21.71 16.23 -1.75
C ILE A 168 -20.95 16.28 -3.07
N TRP A 169 -21.51 15.69 -4.13
CA TRP A 169 -20.85 15.58 -5.44
C TRP A 169 -21.31 16.64 -6.45
N LYS A 170 -22.14 17.60 -6.05
CA LYS A 170 -22.57 18.67 -6.95
C LYS A 170 -21.42 19.63 -7.20
N SER A 171 -20.91 19.61 -8.42
CA SER A 171 -20.11 20.69 -9.00
C SER A 171 -20.99 21.84 -9.46
#